data_AF-A0AAD5IR94-F1
#
_entry.id   AF-A0AAD5IR94-F1
#
_cell.length_a   1.000
_cell.length_b   1.000
_cell.length_c   1.000
_cell.angle_alpha   90.00
_cell.angle_beta   90.00
_cell.angle_gamma   90.00
#
_symmetry.space_group_name_H-M   'P 1'
#
loop_
_entity.id
_entity.type
_entity.pdbx_description
1 polymer ?
#
loop_
_entity_poly.entity_id
_entity_poly.type
_entity_poly.pdbx_seq_one_letter_code
_entity_poly.pdbx_strand_id
1 'polypeptide(L)'
;MTKDDAQVFILESRKSQNTAIVLKSLVVSRKEIIEALLEGQGLSSDTLEKLAKISPSQEEATKILQFNGNPTKLADAESFHFYILKSIPSAFIRINAMLFRSNYDSEILHLKESLQALELGSKEIRTRGLFLKLLEAILKAGNKMNAGTSRGDAQGFNLSSLRKLSDVKRTDGKTSLLHFVVEQVVRAEGRRCQINRNHSLGRINSQRTKSSNLISESLTADDRDKEYLKLGLPTVGGLSTEFSNVKKAATIKYDTFIKMCSTLTSHVAEIRQLVTRCANGERGGFLREMKEFLEKCEEELKLVRGEQTRVMELVKRTTEYYQAGGSKEKWAHPLQLFVIVKDFLDMADRVCIDITRNSQKKNVTSVPSSPPARTSVRFPNFRTHFMSDMPKKFIYSSKHMTYTMHTYDLPKKKVIDFKE
;
A
#
# COMPACT_ATOMS: atom_id res chain seq x y z
N MET A 1 42.00 57.17 1.99
CA MET A 1 41.68 55.73 2.15
C MET A 1 41.43 55.17 0.77
N THR A 2 42.22 54.17 0.40
CA THR A 2 42.41 53.64 -0.96
C THR A 2 41.18 52.91 -1.48
N LYS A 3 40.92 53.06 -2.78
CA LYS A 3 39.77 52.51 -3.52
C LYS A 3 39.96 51.02 -3.89
N ASP A 4 40.62 50.24 -3.02
CA ASP A 4 41.30 48.98 -3.40
C ASP A 4 40.75 47.69 -2.74
N ASP A 5 39.68 47.79 -1.95
CA ASP A 5 39.04 46.67 -1.23
C ASP A 5 37.73 46.17 -1.88
N ALA A 6 37.48 46.48 -3.16
CA ALA A 6 36.29 45.99 -3.83
C ALA A 6 36.40 44.49 -4.14
N GLN A 7 35.52 43.67 -3.56
CA GLN A 7 35.36 42.27 -3.94
C GLN A 7 34.90 42.17 -5.41
N VAL A 8 35.44 41.18 -6.11
CA VAL A 8 35.13 40.86 -7.50
C VAL A 8 34.03 39.82 -7.55
N PHE A 9 32.96 40.14 -8.29
CA PHE A 9 31.82 39.25 -8.54
C PHE A 9 31.83 38.82 -10.01
N ILE A 10 31.63 37.52 -10.24
CA ILE A 10 31.56 36.93 -11.59
C ILE A 10 30.15 36.39 -11.84
N LEU A 11 29.52 35.86 -10.80
CA LEU A 11 28.15 35.37 -10.87
C LEU A 11 27.16 36.53 -10.78
N GLU A 12 25.93 36.27 -11.24
CA GLU A 12 24.82 37.19 -11.02
C GLU A 12 24.61 37.40 -9.50
N SER A 13 24.31 38.63 -9.10
CA SER A 13 24.31 39.06 -7.70
C SER A 13 23.48 38.15 -6.80
N ARG A 14 22.26 37.79 -7.23
CA ARG A 14 21.38 36.90 -6.47
C ARG A 14 21.96 35.50 -6.31
N LYS A 15 22.57 34.95 -7.37
CA LYS A 15 23.18 33.62 -7.33
C LYS A 15 24.44 33.58 -6.47
N SER A 16 25.29 34.61 -6.55
CA SER A 16 26.47 34.76 -5.69
C SER A 16 26.06 34.80 -4.21
N GLN A 17 25.06 35.62 -3.88
CA GLN A 17 24.53 35.72 -2.51
C GLN A 17 23.94 34.40 -2.01
N ASN A 18 23.07 33.76 -2.79
CA ASN A 18 22.49 32.47 -2.43
C ASN A 18 23.56 31.39 -2.21
N THR A 19 24.58 31.37 -3.07
CA THR A 19 25.71 30.44 -2.93
C THR A 19 26.49 30.72 -1.64
N ALA A 20 26.81 31.98 -1.36
CA ALA A 20 27.53 32.37 -0.14
C ALA A 20 26.74 32.00 1.13
N ILE A 21 25.41 32.14 1.12
CA ILE A 21 24.55 31.71 2.24
C ILE A 21 24.64 30.21 2.45
N VAL A 22 24.55 29.41 1.38
CA VAL A 22 24.68 27.95 1.48
C VAL A 22 26.06 27.59 2.03
N LEU A 23 27.14 28.19 1.52
CA LEU A 23 28.50 27.94 1.99
C LEU A 23 28.68 28.24 3.48
N LYS A 24 28.09 29.34 3.98
CA LYS A 24 28.10 29.70 5.41
C LYS A 24 27.33 28.69 6.29
N SER A 25 26.40 27.95 5.71
CA SER A 25 25.64 26.90 6.43
C SER A 25 26.36 25.54 6.46
N LEU A 26 27.47 25.38 5.73
CA LEU A 26 28.24 24.15 5.72
C LEU A 26 29.12 24.07 6.98
N VAL A 27 29.12 22.90 7.63
CA VAL A 27 30.01 22.60 8.77
C VAL A 27 31.30 21.92 8.30
N VAL A 28 31.61 22.01 7.01
CA VAL A 28 32.78 21.39 6.38
C VAL A 28 33.60 22.45 5.65
N SER A 29 34.92 22.36 5.79
CA SER A 29 35.86 23.24 5.09
C SER A 29 36.00 22.86 3.62
N ARG A 30 36.44 23.82 2.81
CA ARG A 30 36.75 23.58 1.39
C ARG A 30 37.78 22.46 1.19
N LYS A 31 38.75 22.34 2.09
CA LYS A 31 39.79 21.29 2.05
C LYS A 31 39.17 19.90 2.27
N GLU A 32 38.32 19.76 3.28
CA GLU A 32 37.62 18.51 3.55
C GLU A 32 36.69 18.12 2.40
N ILE A 33 36.02 19.10 1.76
CA ILE A 33 35.22 18.84 0.56
C ILE A 33 36.11 18.29 -0.56
N ILE A 34 37.25 18.91 -0.85
CA ILE A 34 38.16 18.44 -1.92
C ILE A 34 38.63 17.01 -1.62
N GLU A 35 39.08 16.74 -0.40
CA GLU A 35 39.54 15.41 0.01
C GLU A 35 38.42 14.35 -0.14
N ALA A 36 37.22 14.66 0.34
CA ALA A 36 36.07 13.78 0.21
C ALA A 36 35.66 13.50 -1.24
N LEU A 37 35.79 14.49 -2.14
CA LEU A 37 35.52 14.32 -3.58
C LEU A 37 36.63 13.55 -4.30
N LEU A 38 37.86 13.55 -3.79
CA LEU A 38 38.96 12.73 -4.31
C LEU A 38 38.81 11.26 -3.88
N GLU A 39 38.41 11.04 -2.63
CA GLU A 39 38.18 9.69 -2.08
C GLU A 39 36.81 9.11 -2.46
N GLY A 40 35.81 9.95 -2.75
CA GLY A 40 34.44 9.53 -3.07
C GLY A 40 33.58 9.16 -1.86
N GLN A 41 33.97 9.63 -0.66
CA GLN A 41 33.29 9.35 0.60
C GLN A 41 33.58 10.45 1.63
N GLY A 42 32.82 10.47 2.74
CA GLY A 42 33.09 11.36 3.89
C GLY A 42 32.20 12.60 3.98
N LEU A 43 31.35 12.87 3.00
CA LEU A 43 30.32 13.92 3.08
C LEU A 43 28.96 13.31 3.45
N SER A 44 28.20 14.01 4.29
CA SER A 44 26.82 13.65 4.62
C SER A 44 25.86 13.93 3.46
N SER A 45 24.71 13.26 3.43
CA SER A 45 23.67 13.51 2.42
C SER A 45 23.19 14.98 2.44
N ASP A 46 22.99 15.58 3.62
CA ASP A 46 22.63 17.01 3.76
C ASP A 46 23.71 17.94 3.16
N THR A 47 24.98 17.66 3.42
CA THR A 47 26.10 18.41 2.82
C THR A 47 26.10 18.29 1.30
N LEU A 48 25.92 17.07 0.78
CA LEU A 48 25.89 16.79 -0.66
C LEU A 48 24.70 17.48 -1.35
N GLU A 49 23.52 17.47 -0.74
CA GLU A 49 22.34 18.19 -1.24
C GLU A 49 22.57 19.71 -1.31
N LYS A 50 23.16 20.28 -0.26
CA LYS A 50 23.50 21.71 -0.22
C LYS A 50 24.52 22.07 -1.31
N LEU A 51 25.56 21.24 -1.49
CA LEU A 51 26.56 21.44 -2.52
C LEU A 51 25.99 21.28 -3.93
N ALA A 52 25.11 20.31 -4.16
CA ALA A 52 24.45 20.12 -5.46
C ALA A 52 23.60 21.34 -5.85
N LYS A 53 22.91 21.98 -4.89
CA LYS A 53 22.09 23.19 -5.11
C LYS A 53 22.89 24.41 -5.57
N ILE A 54 24.18 24.47 -5.28
CA ILE A 54 25.07 25.58 -5.69
C ILE A 54 25.94 25.25 -6.90
N SER A 55 25.56 24.23 -7.69
CA SER A 55 26.28 23.91 -8.92
C SER A 55 26.27 25.09 -9.90
N PRO A 56 27.43 25.55 -10.38
CA PRO A 56 27.49 26.54 -11.45
C PRO A 56 27.02 25.91 -12.77
N SER A 57 26.52 26.75 -13.67
CA SER A 57 26.30 26.36 -15.07
C SER A 57 27.66 26.21 -15.78
N GLN A 58 27.67 25.54 -16.94
CA GLN A 58 28.91 25.38 -17.72
C GLN A 58 29.52 26.73 -18.12
N GLU A 59 28.69 27.71 -18.47
CA GLU A 59 29.13 29.06 -18.83
C GLU A 59 29.74 29.79 -17.64
N GLU A 60 29.10 29.70 -16.47
CA GLU A 60 29.60 30.31 -15.23
C GLU A 60 30.91 29.67 -14.79
N ALA A 61 31.00 28.34 -14.80
CA ALA A 61 32.21 27.61 -14.47
C ALA A 61 33.37 28.04 -15.38
N THR A 62 33.10 28.22 -16.68
CA THR A 62 34.10 28.70 -17.65
C THR A 62 34.55 30.13 -17.34
N LYS A 63 33.61 31.05 -17.09
CA LYS A 63 33.91 32.44 -16.71
C LYS A 63 34.75 32.53 -15.44
N ILE A 64 34.39 31.73 -14.43
CA ILE A 64 35.13 31.65 -13.16
C ILE A 64 36.55 31.13 -13.42
N LEU A 65 36.71 30.03 -14.16
CA LEU A 65 38.02 29.43 -14.41
C LEU A 65 38.95 30.30 -15.28
N GLN A 66 38.38 31.19 -16.10
CA GLN A 66 39.09 32.16 -16.93
C GLN A 66 39.48 33.45 -16.19
N PHE A 67 39.04 33.62 -14.94
CA PHE A 67 39.43 34.78 -14.14
C PHE A 67 40.95 34.83 -13.96
N ASN A 68 41.54 35.94 -14.41
CA ASN A 68 42.97 36.20 -14.47
C ASN A 68 43.43 37.29 -13.48
N GLY A 69 42.50 37.82 -12.66
CA GLY A 69 42.82 38.73 -11.56
C GLY A 69 43.29 37.99 -10.31
N ASN A 70 43.44 38.71 -9.19
CA ASN A 70 43.83 38.13 -7.91
C ASN A 70 42.67 37.31 -7.31
N PRO A 71 42.77 35.95 -7.17
CA PRO A 71 41.68 35.11 -6.66
C PRO A 71 41.27 35.42 -5.21
N THR A 72 42.14 36.07 -4.43
CA THR A 72 41.83 36.50 -3.05
C THR A 72 40.84 37.66 -3.01
N LYS A 73 40.67 38.39 -4.12
CA LYS A 73 39.66 39.45 -4.25
C LYS A 73 38.29 38.93 -4.69
N LEU A 74 38.15 37.65 -5.05
CA LEU A 74 36.86 37.08 -5.42
C LEU A 74 35.93 37.03 -4.20
N ALA A 75 34.64 37.30 -4.41
CA ALA A 75 33.62 37.05 -3.39
C ALA A 75 33.56 35.54 -3.02
N ASP A 76 32.99 35.23 -1.86
CA ASP A 76 33.06 33.89 -1.24
C ASP A 76 32.59 32.76 -2.17
N ALA A 77 31.51 33.00 -2.93
CA ALA A 77 30.92 32.02 -3.85
C ALA A 77 31.85 31.73 -5.03
N GLU A 78 32.32 32.78 -5.70
CA GLU A 78 33.24 32.71 -6.82
C GLU A 78 34.58 32.11 -6.41
N SER A 79 35.09 32.50 -5.24
CA SER A 79 36.30 31.93 -4.64
C SER A 79 36.11 30.42 -4.44
N PHE A 80 35.02 29.99 -3.81
CA PHE A 80 34.73 28.57 -3.63
C PHE A 80 34.70 27.81 -4.95
N HIS A 81 33.93 28.27 -5.93
CA HIS A 81 33.85 27.64 -7.25
C HIS A 81 35.19 27.64 -7.98
N PHE A 82 35.95 28.73 -7.92
CA PHE A 82 37.26 28.83 -8.56
C PHE A 82 38.20 27.75 -8.03
N TYR A 83 38.38 27.68 -6.71
CA TYR A 83 39.31 26.73 -6.11
C TYR A 83 38.84 25.27 -6.26
N ILE A 84 37.54 24.98 -6.07
CA ILE A 84 37.06 23.60 -6.19
C ILE A 84 37.15 23.07 -7.63
N LEU A 85 36.86 23.90 -8.64
CA LEU A 85 36.94 23.51 -10.05
C LEU A 85 38.39 23.46 -10.56
N LYS A 86 39.29 24.27 -10.01
CA LYS A 86 40.73 24.17 -10.31
C LYS A 86 41.33 22.90 -9.72
N SER A 87 40.93 22.51 -8.51
CA SER A 87 41.40 21.29 -7.87
C SER A 87 40.76 20.04 -8.48
N ILE A 88 39.47 20.08 -8.80
CA ILE A 88 38.70 18.96 -9.33
C ILE A 88 37.78 19.50 -10.43
N PRO A 89 38.17 19.42 -11.71
CA PRO A 89 37.35 19.92 -12.82
C PRO A 89 35.95 19.28 -12.89
N SER A 90 35.81 18.06 -12.36
CA SER A 90 34.56 17.30 -12.29
C SER A 90 33.83 17.42 -10.93
N ALA A 91 34.18 18.39 -10.07
CA ALA A 91 33.69 18.46 -8.68
C ALA A 91 32.17 18.26 -8.54
N PHE A 92 31.37 19.00 -9.30
CA PHE A 92 29.91 18.92 -9.22
C PHE A 92 29.32 17.65 -9.83
N ILE A 93 30.01 17.01 -10.77
CA ILE A 93 29.64 15.67 -11.25
C ILE A 93 29.84 14.66 -10.12
N ARG A 94 30.96 14.74 -9.39
CA ARG A 94 31.26 13.86 -8.25
C ARG A 94 30.28 14.07 -7.10
N ILE A 95 29.94 15.32 -6.78
CA ILE A 95 28.92 15.66 -5.78
C ILE A 95 27.59 14.99 -6.12
N ASN A 96 27.11 15.12 -7.36
CA ASN A 96 25.86 14.51 -7.78
C ASN A 96 25.91 12.96 -7.75
N ALA A 97 27.04 12.37 -8.15
CA ALA A 97 27.24 10.93 -8.09
C ALA A 97 27.25 10.39 -6.65
N MET A 98 27.93 11.09 -5.73
CA MET A 98 27.95 10.76 -4.30
C MET A 98 26.58 10.97 -3.65
N LEU A 99 25.84 12.03 -4.04
CA LEU A 99 24.48 12.27 -3.57
C LEU A 99 23.55 11.12 -3.99
N PHE A 100 23.62 10.71 -5.26
CA PHE A 100 22.88 9.55 -5.75
C PHE A 100 23.23 8.29 -4.93
N ARG A 101 24.53 8.02 -4.69
CA ARG A 101 24.97 6.91 -3.83
C ARG A 101 24.34 6.98 -2.44
N SER A 102 24.28 8.16 -1.83
CA SER A 102 23.71 8.33 -0.49
C SER A 102 22.20 8.09 -0.41
N ASN A 103 21.47 8.28 -1.52
CA ASN A 103 20.02 8.14 -1.58
C ASN A 103 19.56 6.75 -2.08
N TYR A 104 20.42 6.05 -2.82
CA TYR A 104 20.09 4.79 -3.47
C TYR A 104 19.49 3.74 -2.53
N ASP A 105 20.09 3.53 -1.36
CA ASP A 105 19.65 2.51 -0.40
C ASP A 105 18.20 2.75 0.06
N SER A 106 17.83 4.02 0.28
CA SER A 106 16.45 4.38 0.64
C SER A 106 15.48 4.17 -0.52
N GLU A 107 15.89 4.53 -1.75
CA GLU A 107 15.03 4.38 -2.94
C GLU A 107 14.78 2.90 -3.27
N ILE A 108 15.82 2.06 -3.22
CA ILE A 108 15.71 0.63 -3.50
C ILE A 108 14.95 -0.10 -2.39
N LEU A 109 15.12 0.31 -1.13
CA LEU A 109 14.35 -0.23 0.00
C LEU A 109 12.86 0.04 -0.18
N HIS A 110 12.47 1.28 -0.50
CA HIS A 110 11.06 1.62 -0.72
C HIS A 110 10.44 0.79 -1.87
N LEU A 111 11.19 0.54 -2.94
CA LEU A 111 10.74 -0.35 -4.02
C LEU A 111 10.55 -1.79 -3.53
N LYS A 112 11.48 -2.34 -2.76
CA LYS A 112 11.38 -3.70 -2.18
C LYS A 112 10.20 -3.83 -1.21
N GLU A 113 9.98 -2.83 -0.35
CA GLU A 113 8.84 -2.82 0.58
C GLU A 113 7.50 -2.76 -0.18
N SER A 114 7.43 -1.97 -1.25
CA SER A 114 6.26 -1.92 -2.14
C SER A 114 5.99 -3.29 -2.77
N LEU A 115 7.03 -3.98 -3.25
CA LEU A 115 6.91 -5.34 -3.79
C LEU A 115 6.42 -6.35 -2.74
N GLN A 116 6.98 -6.29 -1.54
CA GLN A 116 6.59 -7.16 -0.44
C GLN A 116 5.13 -6.94 -0.04
N ALA A 117 4.68 -5.68 0.06
CA ALA A 117 3.29 -5.35 0.38
C ALA A 117 2.33 -5.91 -0.69
N LEU A 118 2.68 -5.82 -1.97
CA LEU A 118 1.89 -6.37 -3.07
C LEU A 118 1.83 -7.90 -3.04
N GLU A 119 2.96 -8.56 -2.78
CA GLU A 119 3.00 -10.03 -2.69
C GLU A 119 2.21 -10.54 -1.49
N LEU A 120 2.47 -10.00 -0.30
CA LEU A 120 1.78 -10.42 0.92
C LEU A 120 0.31 -10.05 0.88
N GLY A 121 -0.04 -8.86 0.39
CA GLY A 121 -1.44 -8.47 0.19
C GLY A 121 -2.16 -9.41 -0.79
N SER A 122 -1.49 -9.85 -1.87
CA SER A 122 -2.08 -10.83 -2.79
C SER A 122 -2.34 -12.16 -2.08
N LYS A 123 -1.42 -12.61 -1.23
CA LYS A 123 -1.59 -13.83 -0.41
C LYS A 123 -2.72 -13.69 0.59
N GLU A 124 -2.83 -12.56 1.29
CA GLU A 124 -3.92 -12.25 2.23
C GLU A 124 -5.29 -12.35 1.52
N ILE A 125 -5.44 -11.71 0.35
CA ILE A 125 -6.68 -11.73 -0.44
C ILE A 125 -7.03 -13.13 -0.96
N ARG A 126 -6.03 -13.96 -1.24
CA ARG A 126 -6.21 -15.34 -1.74
C ARG A 126 -6.42 -16.36 -0.62
N THR A 127 -6.19 -15.97 0.62
CA THR A 127 -6.32 -16.87 1.78
C THR A 127 -7.79 -17.20 2.02
N ARG A 128 -8.10 -18.48 2.20
CA ARG A 128 -9.45 -18.90 2.57
C ARG A 128 -9.68 -18.56 4.04
N GLY A 129 -10.66 -17.71 4.29
CA GLY A 129 -10.92 -17.22 5.63
C GLY A 129 -12.23 -16.45 5.72
N LEU A 130 -12.31 -15.60 6.74
CA LEU A 130 -13.52 -14.84 7.04
C LEU A 130 -13.91 -13.86 5.93
N PHE A 131 -12.93 -13.32 5.19
CA PHE A 131 -13.18 -12.50 4.00
C PHE A 131 -14.00 -13.26 2.94
N LEU A 132 -13.61 -14.49 2.58
CA LEU A 132 -14.40 -15.30 1.64
C LEU A 132 -15.79 -15.63 2.19
N LYS A 133 -15.93 -15.92 3.49
CA LYS A 133 -17.25 -16.14 4.11
C LYS A 133 -18.16 -14.92 3.99
N LEU A 134 -17.60 -13.71 4.13
CA LEU A 134 -18.34 -12.47 3.90
C LEU A 134 -18.78 -12.36 2.44
N LEU A 135 -17.90 -12.63 1.47
CA LEU A 135 -18.27 -12.64 0.04
C LEU A 135 -19.37 -13.69 -0.25
N GLU A 136 -19.27 -14.89 0.32
CA GLU A 136 -20.30 -15.93 0.18
C GLU A 136 -21.65 -15.50 0.78
N ALA A 137 -21.64 -14.85 1.95
CA ALA A 137 -22.85 -14.34 2.58
C ALA A 137 -23.48 -13.21 1.75
N ILE A 138 -22.68 -12.34 1.14
CA ILE A 138 -23.13 -11.31 0.19
C ILE A 138 -23.78 -11.95 -1.02
N LEU A 139 -23.13 -12.93 -1.65
CA LEU A 139 -23.66 -13.64 -2.82
C LEU A 139 -25.01 -14.29 -2.51
N LYS A 140 -25.13 -14.96 -1.37
CA LYS A 140 -26.39 -15.57 -0.92
C LYS A 140 -27.48 -14.54 -0.69
N ALA A 141 -27.14 -13.41 -0.06
CA ALA A 141 -28.12 -12.36 0.22
C ALA A 141 -28.61 -11.75 -1.09
N GLY A 142 -27.69 -11.47 -2.02
CA GLY A 142 -28.01 -11.00 -3.36
C GLY A 142 -28.90 -11.98 -4.13
N ASN A 143 -28.57 -13.27 -4.15
CA ASN A 143 -29.39 -14.30 -4.82
C ASN A 143 -30.78 -14.42 -4.20
N LYS A 144 -30.89 -14.35 -2.87
CA LYS A 144 -32.18 -14.41 -2.19
C LYS A 144 -33.04 -13.19 -2.48
N MET A 145 -32.44 -12.00 -2.53
CA MET A 145 -33.12 -10.74 -2.88
C MET A 145 -33.61 -10.72 -4.33
N ASN A 146 -32.85 -11.33 -5.24
CA ASN A 146 -33.12 -11.34 -6.67
C ASN A 146 -33.79 -12.65 -7.14
N ALA A 147 -34.32 -13.47 -6.22
CA ALA A 147 -34.97 -14.73 -6.55
C ALA A 147 -36.15 -14.49 -7.53
N GLY A 148 -36.24 -15.32 -8.57
CA GLY A 148 -37.25 -15.16 -9.63
C GLY A 148 -36.96 -14.05 -10.65
N THR A 149 -35.83 -13.35 -10.56
CA THR A 149 -35.40 -12.36 -11.56
C THR A 149 -34.22 -12.89 -12.39
N SER A 150 -33.91 -12.19 -13.48
CA SER A 150 -32.70 -12.46 -14.28
C SER A 150 -31.39 -12.23 -13.50
N ARG A 151 -31.43 -11.60 -12.32
CA ARG A 151 -30.28 -11.36 -11.43
C ARG A 151 -30.15 -12.40 -10.29
N GLY A 152 -31.10 -13.31 -10.14
CA GLY A 152 -31.05 -14.42 -9.16
C GLY A 152 -30.16 -15.59 -9.61
N ASP A 153 -29.90 -16.56 -8.73
CA ASP A 153 -29.09 -17.77 -8.99
C ASP A 153 -27.72 -17.51 -9.65
N ALA A 154 -27.12 -16.37 -9.34
CA ALA A 154 -25.80 -16.02 -9.82
C ALA A 154 -24.73 -16.84 -9.11
N GLN A 155 -23.62 -17.06 -9.83
CA GLN A 155 -22.47 -17.82 -9.35
C GLN A 155 -21.36 -16.90 -8.79
N GLY A 156 -21.56 -15.59 -8.88
CA GLY A 156 -20.62 -14.58 -8.41
C GLY A 156 -21.15 -13.17 -8.61
N PHE A 157 -20.40 -12.19 -8.15
CA PHE A 157 -20.66 -10.77 -8.33
C PHE A 157 -19.35 -10.03 -8.56
N ASN A 158 -19.40 -8.85 -9.17
CA ASN A 158 -18.20 -8.02 -9.32
C ASN A 158 -17.84 -7.37 -7.97
N LEU A 159 -16.59 -7.50 -7.53
CA LEU A 159 -16.10 -6.90 -6.28
C LEU A 159 -16.29 -5.37 -6.22
N SER A 160 -16.36 -4.66 -7.36
CA SER A 160 -16.71 -3.23 -7.39
C SER A 160 -18.06 -2.94 -6.73
N SER A 161 -18.96 -3.92 -6.69
CA SER A 161 -20.27 -3.82 -6.05
C SER A 161 -20.23 -3.78 -4.52
N LEU A 162 -19.11 -4.16 -3.90
CA LEU A 162 -18.96 -4.13 -2.43
C LEU A 162 -19.24 -2.74 -1.85
N ARG A 163 -18.87 -1.67 -2.57
CA ARG A 163 -19.11 -0.28 -2.17
C ARG A 163 -20.60 0.08 -2.07
N LYS A 164 -21.45 -0.58 -2.87
CA LYS A 164 -22.90 -0.31 -2.94
C LYS A 164 -23.70 -1.00 -1.85
N LEU A 165 -23.11 -1.93 -1.11
CA LEU A 165 -23.81 -2.69 -0.07
C LEU A 165 -24.31 -1.80 1.08
N SER A 166 -23.69 -0.63 1.25
CA SER A 166 -24.13 0.38 2.23
C SER A 166 -25.35 1.18 1.78
N ASP A 167 -25.58 1.27 0.47
CA ASP A 167 -26.67 2.05 -0.14
C ASP A 167 -27.98 1.26 -0.24
N VAL A 168 -27.87 -0.07 -0.37
CA VAL A 168 -29.03 -0.97 -0.40
C VAL A 168 -29.57 -1.15 1.02
N LYS A 169 -30.80 -0.72 1.30
CA LYS A 169 -31.38 -0.70 2.65
C LYS A 169 -32.64 -1.55 2.76
N ARG A 170 -32.96 -1.99 3.97
CA ARG A 170 -34.27 -2.60 4.26
C ARG A 170 -35.40 -1.61 4.01
N THR A 171 -36.63 -2.12 3.93
CA THR A 171 -37.84 -1.29 3.86
C THR A 171 -37.97 -0.30 5.02
N ASP A 172 -37.36 -0.60 6.17
CA ASP A 172 -37.26 0.30 7.33
C ASP A 172 -36.33 1.50 7.13
N GLY A 173 -35.53 1.52 6.06
CA GLY A 173 -34.57 2.59 5.74
C GLY A 173 -33.40 2.73 6.73
N LYS A 174 -33.31 1.87 7.74
CA LYS A 174 -32.33 1.96 8.84
C LYS A 174 -31.18 0.98 8.67
N THR A 175 -31.45 -0.25 8.26
CA THR A 175 -30.42 -1.31 8.16
C THR A 175 -30.02 -1.53 6.70
N SER A 176 -28.73 -1.32 6.39
CA SER A 176 -28.20 -1.64 5.05
C SER A 176 -27.97 -3.14 4.84
N LEU A 177 -27.80 -3.56 3.59
CA LEU A 177 -27.46 -4.93 3.23
C LEU A 177 -26.10 -5.32 3.83
N LEU A 178 -25.15 -4.38 3.85
CA LEU A 178 -23.88 -4.59 4.55
C LEU A 178 -24.08 -4.85 6.05
N HIS A 179 -24.90 -4.06 6.74
CA HIS A 179 -25.21 -4.27 8.15
C HIS A 179 -25.78 -5.66 8.39
N PHE A 180 -26.79 -6.04 7.59
CA PHE A 180 -27.40 -7.35 7.68
C PHE A 180 -26.38 -8.47 7.49
N VAL A 181 -25.57 -8.43 6.43
CA VAL A 181 -24.62 -9.50 6.12
C VAL A 181 -23.55 -9.63 7.21
N VAL A 182 -22.94 -8.52 7.64
CA VAL A 182 -21.91 -8.54 8.69
C VAL A 182 -22.51 -9.10 9.98
N GLU A 183 -23.70 -8.67 10.38
CA GLU A 183 -24.38 -9.16 11.59
C GLU A 183 -24.70 -10.67 11.50
N GLN A 184 -25.07 -11.18 10.32
CA GLN A 184 -25.28 -12.62 10.12
C GLN A 184 -23.98 -13.42 10.24
N VAL A 185 -22.88 -12.91 9.69
CA VAL A 185 -21.56 -13.55 9.79
C VAL A 185 -21.05 -13.51 11.23
N VAL A 186 -21.19 -12.37 11.93
CA VAL A 186 -20.89 -12.25 13.37
C VAL A 186 -21.63 -13.32 14.16
N ARG A 187 -22.96 -13.45 13.99
CA ARG A 187 -23.74 -14.50 14.67
C ARG A 187 -23.24 -15.90 14.33
N ALA A 188 -22.89 -16.16 13.06
CA ALA A 188 -22.41 -17.46 12.63
C ALA A 188 -21.06 -17.82 13.27
N GLU A 189 -20.12 -16.88 13.33
CA GLU A 189 -18.83 -17.11 14.02
C GLU A 189 -19.02 -17.24 15.53
N GLY A 190 -19.92 -16.46 16.15
CA GLY A 190 -20.26 -16.61 17.57
C GLY A 190 -20.84 -17.99 17.91
N ARG A 191 -21.74 -18.52 17.08
CA ARG A 191 -22.23 -19.90 17.22
C ARG A 191 -21.11 -20.92 17.14
N ARG A 192 -20.16 -20.74 16.21
CA ARG A 192 -19.00 -21.63 16.08
C ARG A 192 -18.10 -21.56 17.31
N CYS A 193 -17.84 -20.36 17.85
CA CYS A 193 -17.09 -20.19 19.10
C CYS A 193 -17.74 -20.91 20.27
N GLN A 194 -19.07 -20.82 20.41
CA GLN A 194 -19.80 -21.52 21.47
C GLN A 194 -19.70 -23.05 21.34
N ILE A 195 -19.87 -23.59 20.12
CA ILE A 195 -19.74 -25.03 19.86
C ILE A 195 -18.33 -25.52 20.22
N ASN A 196 -17.29 -24.79 19.80
CA ASN A 196 -15.91 -25.14 20.10
C ASN A 196 -15.64 -25.13 21.62
N ARG A 197 -16.17 -24.13 22.35
CA ARG A 197 -16.03 -24.04 23.81
C ARG A 197 -16.68 -25.23 24.52
N ASN A 198 -17.86 -25.66 24.07
CA ASN A 198 -18.56 -26.82 24.62
C ASN A 198 -17.78 -28.12 24.36
N HIS A 199 -17.14 -28.28 23.20
CA HIS A 199 -16.26 -29.42 22.92
C HIS A 199 -14.98 -29.44 23.75
N SER A 200 -14.38 -28.27 24.02
CA SER A 200 -13.20 -28.16 24.89
C SER A 200 -13.50 -28.51 26.35
N LEU A 201 -14.67 -28.10 26.86
CA LEU A 201 -15.13 -28.44 28.21
C LEU A 201 -15.54 -29.91 28.34
N GLY A 202 -16.12 -30.49 27.28
CA GLY A 202 -16.46 -31.93 27.23
C GLY A 202 -15.26 -32.87 27.28
N ARG A 203 -14.05 -32.41 26.90
CA ARG A 203 -12.80 -33.19 27.05
C ARG A 203 -12.21 -33.16 28.45
N ILE A 204 -12.49 -32.11 29.23
CA ILE A 204 -11.96 -31.95 30.60
C ILE A 204 -12.86 -32.68 31.62
N ASN A 205 -14.16 -32.79 31.36
CA ASN A 205 -15.15 -33.37 32.28
C ASN A 205 -15.43 -34.87 32.08
N SER A 206 -14.44 -35.68 31.71
CA SER A 206 -14.58 -37.16 31.76
C SER A 206 -14.75 -37.69 33.21
N GLN A 207 -14.50 -36.87 34.22
CA GLN A 207 -14.68 -37.24 35.64
C GLN A 207 -15.26 -36.08 36.47
N ARG A 208 -16.53 -35.69 36.25
CA ARG A 208 -17.40 -35.16 37.33
C ARG A 208 -18.83 -34.91 36.88
N THR A 209 -19.73 -35.71 37.46
CA THR A 209 -21.10 -35.38 37.93
C THR A 209 -22.04 -34.59 37.01
N LYS A 210 -23.18 -35.23 36.73
CA LYS A 210 -24.39 -34.76 36.01
C LYS A 210 -25.13 -33.59 36.70
N SER A 211 -24.45 -32.50 37.03
CA SER A 211 -25.06 -31.37 37.77
C SER A 211 -24.94 -30.00 37.10
N SER A 212 -24.27 -29.90 35.94
CA SER A 212 -24.10 -28.61 35.23
C SER A 212 -25.11 -28.37 34.09
N ASN A 213 -25.98 -29.33 33.77
CA ASN A 213 -26.95 -29.21 32.68
C ASN A 213 -28.15 -28.29 32.98
N LEU A 214 -28.32 -27.82 34.22
CA LEU A 214 -29.52 -27.04 34.61
C LEU A 214 -29.42 -25.53 34.38
N ILE A 215 -28.23 -24.98 34.04
CA ILE A 215 -28.08 -23.52 33.82
C ILE A 215 -28.23 -23.13 32.34
N SER A 216 -28.16 -24.09 31.41
CA SER A 216 -28.26 -23.80 29.97
C SER A 216 -29.69 -23.72 29.42
N GLU A 217 -30.72 -24.10 30.20
CA GLU A 217 -32.11 -24.19 29.74
C GLU A 217 -32.94 -22.91 29.95
N SER A 218 -32.40 -21.86 30.59
CA SER A 218 -33.19 -20.66 30.94
C SER A 218 -32.96 -19.43 30.05
N LEU A 219 -32.15 -19.49 28.99
CA LEU A 219 -31.93 -18.35 28.09
C LEU A 219 -32.99 -18.31 26.99
N THR A 220 -33.66 -17.17 26.84
CA THR A 220 -34.57 -16.92 25.72
C THR A 220 -33.81 -17.00 24.39
N ALA A 221 -34.51 -17.22 23.27
CA ALA A 221 -33.89 -17.21 21.95
C ALA A 221 -33.13 -15.90 21.67
N ASP A 222 -33.67 -14.78 22.18
CA ASP A 222 -33.06 -13.45 22.08
C ASP A 222 -31.77 -13.32 22.88
N ASP A 223 -31.68 -13.95 24.07
CA ASP A 223 -30.47 -13.89 24.89
C ASP A 223 -29.35 -14.75 24.30
N ARG A 224 -29.67 -15.89 23.70
CA ARG A 224 -28.71 -16.69 22.92
C ARG A 224 -28.17 -15.92 21.72
N ASP A 225 -29.05 -15.20 21.01
CA ASP A 225 -28.65 -14.39 19.86
C ASP A 225 -27.72 -13.22 20.26
N LYS A 226 -27.96 -12.59 21.42
CA LYS A 226 -27.04 -11.58 21.99
C LYS A 226 -25.69 -12.20 22.38
N GLU A 227 -25.69 -13.41 22.95
CA GLU A 227 -24.46 -14.12 23.29
C GLU A 227 -23.63 -14.46 22.05
N TYR A 228 -24.25 -14.95 20.98
CA TYR A 228 -23.56 -15.20 19.71
C TYR A 228 -23.00 -13.92 19.10
N LEU A 229 -23.74 -12.81 19.15
CA LEU A 229 -23.21 -11.52 18.70
C LEU A 229 -21.97 -11.12 19.49
N LYS A 230 -22.02 -11.22 20.82
CA LYS A 230 -20.89 -10.88 21.71
C LYS A 230 -19.64 -11.72 21.42
N LEU A 231 -19.81 -13.02 21.16
CA LEU A 231 -18.69 -13.94 20.90
C LEU A 231 -18.08 -13.76 19.50
N GLY A 232 -18.90 -13.48 18.48
CA GLY A 232 -18.41 -13.37 17.10
C GLY A 232 -17.82 -12.01 16.74
N LEU A 233 -18.20 -10.95 17.46
CA LEU A 233 -17.84 -9.57 17.11
C LEU A 233 -16.32 -9.31 17.16
N PRO A 234 -15.55 -9.81 18.15
CA PRO A 234 -14.09 -9.69 18.14
C PRO A 234 -13.45 -10.36 16.92
N THR A 235 -14.00 -11.49 16.46
CA THR A 235 -13.48 -12.22 15.28
C THR A 235 -13.71 -11.44 13.99
N VAL A 236 -14.92 -10.90 13.78
CA VAL A 236 -15.22 -10.14 12.56
C VAL A 236 -14.60 -8.75 12.60
N GLY A 237 -14.61 -8.07 13.75
CA GLY A 237 -13.97 -6.76 13.93
C GLY A 237 -12.44 -6.82 13.91
N GLY A 238 -11.84 -7.98 14.18
CA GLY A 238 -10.40 -8.21 14.06
C GLY A 238 -9.93 -8.43 12.62
N LEU A 239 -10.83 -8.76 11.68
CA LEU A 239 -10.49 -9.14 10.31
C LEU A 239 -9.61 -8.12 9.60
N SER A 240 -9.92 -6.84 9.77
CA SER A 240 -9.22 -5.73 9.13
C SER A 240 -7.74 -5.62 9.53
N THR A 241 -7.34 -6.23 10.64
CA THR A 241 -5.93 -6.31 11.08
C THR A 241 -5.15 -7.42 10.36
N GLU A 242 -5.82 -8.50 9.95
CA GLU A 242 -5.23 -9.60 9.17
C GLU A 242 -4.85 -9.19 7.74
N PHE A 243 -5.37 -8.04 7.27
CA PHE A 243 -5.20 -7.50 5.92
C PHE A 243 -4.30 -6.25 5.90
N SER A 244 -3.30 -6.21 6.78
CA SER A 244 -2.40 -5.07 6.91
C SER A 244 -1.59 -4.82 5.63
N ASN A 245 -1.18 -5.86 4.90
CA ASN A 245 -0.43 -5.69 3.66
C ASN A 245 -1.33 -5.25 2.51
N VAL A 246 -2.61 -5.67 2.48
CA VAL A 246 -3.59 -5.09 1.54
C VAL A 246 -3.75 -3.60 1.75
N LYS A 247 -3.80 -3.12 3.00
CA LYS A 247 -3.88 -1.69 3.29
C LYS A 247 -2.64 -0.94 2.79
N LYS A 248 -1.44 -1.49 3.02
CA LYS A 248 -0.19 -0.93 2.47
C LYS A 248 -0.22 -0.90 0.94
N ALA A 249 -0.55 -2.02 0.31
CA ALA A 249 -0.66 -2.16 -1.15
C ALA A 249 -1.66 -1.16 -1.77
N ALA A 250 -2.77 -0.88 -1.09
CA ALA A 250 -3.78 0.09 -1.54
C ALA A 250 -3.26 1.55 -1.57
N THR A 251 -2.18 1.87 -0.86
CA THR A 251 -1.57 3.22 -0.89
C THR A 251 -0.58 3.42 -2.03
N ILE A 252 -0.17 2.33 -2.70
CA ILE A 252 0.84 2.37 -3.77
C ILE A 252 0.24 2.98 -5.03
N LYS A 253 0.88 4.04 -5.55
CA LYS A 253 0.52 4.65 -6.83
C LYS A 253 1.09 3.81 -7.98
N TYR A 254 0.20 3.17 -8.76
CA TYR A 254 0.58 2.24 -9.82
C TYR A 254 1.55 2.83 -10.86
N ASP A 255 1.24 4.01 -11.41
CA ASP A 255 2.04 4.62 -12.49
C ASP A 255 3.45 5.01 -12.05
N THR A 256 3.59 5.42 -10.79
CA THR A 256 4.91 5.71 -10.20
C THR A 256 5.65 4.40 -9.95
N PHE A 257 5.00 3.44 -9.28
CA PHE A 257 5.58 2.16 -8.90
C PHE A 257 6.14 1.38 -10.10
N ILE A 258 5.39 1.27 -11.20
CA ILE A 258 5.82 0.48 -12.36
C ILE A 258 7.06 1.08 -13.03
N LYS A 259 7.28 2.40 -12.90
CA LYS A 259 8.43 3.12 -13.46
C LYS A 259 9.63 3.16 -12.54
N MET A 260 9.47 2.96 -11.23
CA MET A 260 10.55 3.10 -10.24
C MET A 260 11.82 2.34 -10.62
N CYS A 261 11.71 1.03 -10.90
CA CYS A 261 12.88 0.21 -11.22
C CYS A 261 13.58 0.68 -12.50
N SER A 262 12.82 1.06 -13.54
CA SER A 262 13.40 1.62 -14.77
C SER A 262 14.07 2.96 -14.55
N THR A 263 13.46 3.86 -13.78
CA THR A 263 14.03 5.18 -13.46
C THR A 263 15.35 5.03 -12.69
N LEU A 264 15.39 4.21 -11.65
CA LEU A 264 16.63 3.89 -10.93
C LEU A 264 17.70 3.29 -11.86
N THR A 265 17.32 2.37 -12.76
CA THR A 265 18.25 1.78 -13.73
C THR A 265 18.81 2.84 -14.69
N SER A 266 17.97 3.75 -15.19
CA SER A 266 18.41 4.87 -16.03
C SER A 266 19.35 5.80 -15.28
N HIS A 267 19.05 6.16 -14.03
CA HIS A 267 19.94 6.99 -13.21
C HIS A 267 21.30 6.31 -12.97
N VAL A 268 21.33 5.01 -12.67
CA VAL A 268 22.59 4.25 -12.55
C VAL A 268 23.39 4.30 -13.86
N ALA A 269 22.74 4.15 -15.00
CA ALA A 269 23.40 4.23 -16.31
C ALA A 269 23.94 5.64 -16.61
N GLU A 270 23.17 6.69 -16.28
CA GLU A 270 23.58 8.09 -16.43
C GLU A 270 24.80 8.41 -15.54
N ILE A 271 24.75 8.04 -14.25
CA ILE A 271 25.88 8.23 -13.34
C ILE A 271 27.10 7.44 -13.81
N ARG A 272 26.93 6.21 -14.31
CA ARG A 272 28.05 5.44 -14.90
C ARG A 272 28.69 6.18 -16.07
N GLN A 273 27.90 6.71 -17.00
CA GLN A 273 28.45 7.48 -18.11
C GLN A 273 29.21 8.72 -17.63
N LEU A 274 28.69 9.42 -16.63
CA LEU A 274 29.34 10.59 -16.04
C LEU A 274 30.66 10.21 -15.34
N VAL A 275 30.68 9.14 -14.55
CA VAL A 275 31.89 8.64 -13.88
C VAL A 275 32.96 8.23 -14.91
N THR A 276 32.58 7.56 -16.00
CA THR A 276 33.51 7.21 -17.08
C THR A 276 34.10 8.44 -17.78
N ARG A 277 33.30 9.49 -18.02
CA ARG A 277 33.81 10.76 -18.58
C ARG A 277 34.80 11.45 -17.64
N CYS A 278 34.63 11.30 -16.33
CA CYS A 278 35.53 11.83 -15.32
C CYS A 278 36.84 11.01 -15.18
N ALA A 279 36.91 9.81 -15.75
CA ALA A 279 38.03 8.89 -15.57
C ALA A 279 39.25 9.17 -16.46
N ASN A 280 39.17 10.16 -17.36
CA ASN A 280 40.28 10.53 -18.24
C ASN A 280 41.38 11.28 -17.46
N GLY A 281 42.23 10.53 -16.74
CA GLY A 281 43.49 11.02 -16.19
C GLY A 281 43.71 10.82 -14.68
N GLU A 282 42.69 10.42 -13.91
CA GLU A 282 42.81 10.30 -12.45
C GLU A 282 42.61 8.85 -11.98
N ARG A 283 43.67 8.17 -11.54
CA ARG A 283 43.54 6.99 -10.66
C ARG A 283 43.28 7.50 -9.24
N GLY A 284 42.02 7.73 -8.88
CA GLY A 284 41.62 8.26 -7.57
C GLY A 284 40.65 7.33 -6.81
N GLY A 285 40.53 7.54 -5.49
CA GLY A 285 39.61 6.79 -4.63
C GLY A 285 38.15 6.84 -5.11
N PHE A 286 37.72 8.01 -5.60
CA PHE A 286 36.38 8.24 -6.14
C PHE A 286 35.97 7.24 -7.23
N LEU A 287 36.84 6.98 -8.22
CA LEU A 287 36.50 6.07 -9.31
C LEU A 287 36.34 4.64 -8.82
N ARG A 288 37.20 4.19 -7.90
CA ARG A 288 37.12 2.86 -7.30
C ARG A 288 35.79 2.71 -6.55
N GLU A 289 35.52 3.62 -5.63
CA GLU A 289 34.30 3.64 -4.82
C GLU A 289 33.02 3.67 -5.68
N MET A 290 32.95 4.57 -6.65
CA MET A 290 31.77 4.69 -7.50
C MET A 290 31.60 3.51 -8.44
N LYS A 291 32.67 2.92 -8.97
CA LYS A 291 32.58 1.76 -9.84
C LYS A 291 32.03 0.55 -9.08
N GLU A 292 32.58 0.25 -7.91
CA GLU A 292 32.11 -0.85 -7.05
C GLU A 292 30.64 -0.66 -6.66
N PHE A 293 30.26 0.57 -6.28
CA PHE A 293 28.87 0.90 -5.97
C PHE A 293 27.93 0.67 -7.17
N LEU A 294 28.29 1.19 -8.36
CA LEU A 294 27.44 1.09 -9.55
C LEU A 294 27.28 -0.35 -10.06
N GLU A 295 28.33 -1.17 -9.98
CA GLU A 295 28.27 -2.60 -10.29
C GLU A 295 27.30 -3.33 -9.34
N LYS A 296 27.38 -3.03 -8.03
CA LYS A 296 26.45 -3.58 -7.03
C LYS A 296 25.00 -3.17 -7.31
N CYS A 297 24.76 -1.89 -7.63
CA CYS A 297 23.43 -1.39 -7.97
C CYS A 297 22.83 -2.08 -9.19
N GLU A 298 23.63 -2.38 -10.21
CA GLU A 298 23.15 -3.05 -11.42
C GLU A 298 22.67 -4.47 -11.15
N GLU A 299 23.47 -5.25 -10.42
CA GLU A 299 23.07 -6.61 -10.06
C GLU A 299 21.85 -6.62 -9.15
N GLU A 300 21.78 -5.71 -8.18
CA GLU A 300 20.61 -5.56 -7.32
C GLU A 300 19.35 -5.16 -8.12
N LEU A 301 19.44 -4.18 -9.01
CA LEU A 301 18.32 -3.74 -9.84
C LEU A 301 17.87 -4.82 -10.82
N LYS A 302 18.79 -5.65 -11.32
CA LYS A 302 18.46 -6.81 -12.16
C LYS A 302 17.62 -7.83 -11.39
N LEU A 303 17.99 -8.14 -10.15
CA LEU A 303 17.21 -9.02 -9.27
C LEU A 303 15.84 -8.40 -8.94
N VAL A 304 15.81 -7.13 -8.53
CA VAL A 304 14.57 -6.42 -8.17
C VAL A 304 13.62 -6.28 -9.37
N ARG A 305 14.13 -6.12 -10.59
CA ARG A 305 13.32 -6.14 -11.83
C ARG A 305 12.66 -7.49 -12.08
N GLY A 306 13.40 -8.58 -11.86
CA GLY A 306 12.85 -9.93 -11.93
C GLY A 306 11.72 -10.12 -10.93
N GLU A 307 11.93 -9.69 -9.69
CA GLU A 307 10.92 -9.74 -8.63
C GLU A 307 9.71 -8.86 -8.93
N GLN A 308 9.91 -7.65 -9.48
CA GLN A 308 8.81 -6.79 -9.90
C GLN A 308 7.93 -7.48 -10.95
N THR A 309 8.54 -8.15 -11.92
CA THR A 309 7.80 -8.90 -12.94
C THR A 309 7.01 -10.06 -12.31
N ARG A 310 7.66 -10.84 -11.44
CA ARG A 310 7.03 -11.97 -10.73
C ARG A 310 5.84 -11.52 -9.86
N VAL A 311 6.03 -10.48 -9.06
CA VAL A 311 4.99 -9.93 -8.17
C VAL A 311 3.83 -9.35 -8.98
N MET A 312 4.11 -8.64 -10.07
CA MET A 312 3.04 -8.10 -10.92
C MET A 312 2.21 -9.18 -11.59
N GLU A 313 2.82 -10.30 -11.99
CA GLU A 313 2.10 -11.46 -12.50
C GLU A 313 1.22 -12.11 -11.41
N LEU A 314 1.70 -12.19 -10.17
CA LEU A 314 0.88 -12.64 -9.03
C LEU A 314 -0.32 -11.72 -8.77
N VAL A 315 -0.11 -10.41 -8.79
CA VAL A 315 -1.17 -9.41 -8.63
C VAL A 315 -2.20 -9.54 -9.76
N LYS A 316 -1.75 -9.73 -11.00
CA LYS A 316 -2.62 -9.95 -12.16
C LYS A 316 -3.48 -11.20 -12.00
N ARG A 317 -2.89 -12.34 -11.66
CA ARG A 317 -3.64 -13.59 -11.41
C ARG A 317 -4.63 -13.45 -10.26
N THR A 318 -4.24 -12.74 -9.20
CA THR A 318 -5.11 -12.46 -8.05
C THR A 318 -6.29 -11.57 -8.45
N THR A 319 -6.03 -10.56 -9.28
CA THR A 319 -7.04 -9.68 -9.90
C THR A 319 -8.02 -10.47 -10.76
N GLU A 320 -7.51 -11.27 -11.69
CA GLU A 320 -8.32 -12.09 -12.60
C GLU A 320 -9.21 -13.09 -11.86
N TYR A 321 -8.73 -13.66 -10.75
CA TYR A 321 -9.53 -14.58 -9.93
C TYR A 321 -10.83 -13.95 -9.41
N TYR A 322 -10.81 -12.64 -9.10
CA TYR A 322 -11.96 -11.91 -8.58
C TYR A 322 -12.73 -11.12 -9.67
N GLN A 323 -12.23 -11.10 -10.91
CA GLN A 323 -12.98 -10.56 -12.04
C GLN A 323 -13.97 -11.63 -12.54
N ALA A 324 -15.25 -11.46 -12.21
CA ALA A 324 -16.29 -12.33 -12.73
C ALA A 324 -16.39 -12.17 -14.26
N GLY A 325 -16.20 -13.26 -15.00
CA GLY A 325 -15.99 -13.34 -16.46
C GLY A 325 -17.14 -12.88 -17.36
N GLY A 326 -17.63 -11.67 -17.16
CA GLY A 326 -18.70 -11.06 -17.96
C GLY A 326 -18.85 -9.54 -17.80
N SER A 327 -18.17 -8.89 -16.84
CA SER A 327 -18.27 -7.43 -16.72
C SER A 327 -17.29 -6.72 -17.65
N LYS A 328 -17.80 -5.83 -18.51
CA LYS A 328 -17.02 -4.86 -19.31
C LYS A 328 -16.27 -3.81 -18.46
N GLU A 329 -16.43 -3.85 -17.13
CA GLU A 329 -15.81 -2.91 -16.19
C GLU A 329 -14.32 -3.27 -16.02
N LYS A 330 -13.52 -2.81 -16.98
CA LYS A 330 -12.06 -2.97 -17.00
C LYS A 330 -11.49 -2.12 -15.87
N TRP A 331 -10.90 -2.75 -14.86
CA TRP A 331 -10.17 -2.01 -13.83
C TRP A 331 -9.07 -1.18 -14.48
N ALA A 332 -8.89 0.06 -14.01
CA ALA A 332 -7.94 0.99 -14.59
C ALA A 332 -6.51 0.45 -14.50
N HIS A 333 -6.20 -0.25 -13.40
CA HIS A 333 -4.94 -0.95 -13.20
C HIS A 333 -5.11 -2.14 -12.24
N PRO A 334 -4.18 -3.12 -12.24
CA PRO A 334 -4.25 -4.31 -11.39
C PRO A 334 -4.33 -4.01 -9.89
N LEU A 335 -3.73 -2.89 -9.42
CA LEU A 335 -3.75 -2.53 -7.99
C LEU A 335 -5.13 -2.11 -7.46
N GLN A 336 -6.12 -1.89 -8.33
CA GLN A 336 -7.45 -1.44 -7.92
C GLN A 336 -8.15 -2.45 -6.99
N LEU A 337 -7.81 -3.74 -7.09
CA LEU A 337 -8.30 -4.77 -6.18
C LEU A 337 -8.02 -4.44 -4.72
N PHE A 338 -6.78 -4.04 -4.40
CA PHE A 338 -6.36 -3.75 -3.03
C PHE A 338 -7.19 -2.61 -2.44
N VAL A 339 -7.47 -1.57 -3.23
CA VAL A 339 -8.30 -0.44 -2.82
C VAL A 339 -9.73 -0.88 -2.53
N ILE A 340 -10.32 -1.70 -3.41
CA ILE A 340 -11.68 -2.22 -3.22
C ILE A 340 -11.79 -3.06 -1.94
N VAL A 341 -10.84 -3.97 -1.73
CA VAL A 341 -10.82 -4.84 -0.55
C VAL A 341 -10.60 -4.02 0.72
N LYS A 342 -9.63 -3.10 0.72
CA LYS A 342 -9.37 -2.20 1.84
C LYS A 342 -10.63 -1.40 2.21
N ASP A 343 -11.31 -0.81 1.24
CA ASP A 343 -12.51 -0.01 1.52
C ASP A 343 -13.65 -0.87 2.07
N PHE A 344 -13.79 -2.10 1.58
CA PHE A 344 -14.76 -3.06 2.10
C PHE A 344 -14.47 -3.45 3.55
N LEU A 345 -13.21 -3.71 3.89
CA LEU A 345 -12.80 -4.01 5.26
C LEU A 345 -13.10 -2.83 6.20
N ASP A 346 -12.78 -1.61 5.79
CA ASP A 346 -13.08 -0.41 6.57
C ASP A 346 -14.61 -0.21 6.76
N MET A 347 -15.40 -0.54 5.74
CA MET A 347 -16.87 -0.52 5.86
C MET A 347 -17.37 -1.59 6.84
N ALA A 348 -16.82 -2.80 6.79
CA ALA A 348 -17.19 -3.89 7.70
C ALA A 348 -16.81 -3.57 9.16
N ASP A 349 -15.66 -2.94 9.39
CA ASP A 349 -15.24 -2.48 10.72
C ASP A 349 -16.22 -1.46 11.30
N ARG A 350 -16.61 -0.45 10.50
CA ARG A 350 -17.60 0.55 10.92
C ARG A 350 -18.91 -0.11 11.34
N VAL A 351 -19.38 -1.09 10.58
CA VAL A 351 -20.57 -1.87 10.92
C VAL A 351 -20.38 -2.66 12.22
N CYS A 352 -19.23 -3.30 12.44
CA CYS A 352 -18.95 -4.01 13.70
C CYS A 352 -18.99 -3.05 14.91
N ILE A 353 -18.45 -1.85 14.76
CA ILE A 353 -18.51 -0.81 15.79
C ILE A 353 -19.97 -0.41 16.05
N ASP A 354 -20.77 -0.21 15.00
CA ASP A 354 -22.18 0.18 15.14
C ASP A 354 -23.03 -0.93 15.77
N ILE A 355 -22.78 -2.21 15.46
CA ILE A 355 -23.40 -3.36 16.15
C ILE A 355 -23.04 -3.35 17.65
N THR A 356 -21.78 -3.05 17.99
CA THR A 356 -21.32 -2.93 19.38
C THR A 356 -22.10 -1.84 20.11
N ARG A 357 -22.17 -0.64 19.52
CA ARG A 357 -22.87 0.52 20.10
C ARG A 357 -24.36 0.27 20.28
N ASN A 358 -25.03 -0.32 19.29
CA ASN A 358 -26.47 -0.60 19.35
C ASN A 358 -26.82 -1.67 20.39
N SER A 359 -25.90 -2.61 20.64
CA SER A 359 -26.05 -3.61 21.70
C SER A 359 -25.92 -2.99 23.11
N GLN A 360 -25.13 -1.92 23.26
CA GLN A 360 -25.01 -1.16 24.51
C GLN A 360 -26.16 -0.16 24.73
N LYS A 361 -26.61 0.52 23.65
CA LYS A 361 -27.69 1.51 23.71
C LYS A 361 -29.08 0.92 23.94
N LYS A 362 -29.33 -0.36 23.62
CA LYS A 362 -30.60 -1.03 23.96
C LYS A 362 -30.87 -1.17 25.48
N ASN A 363 -29.96 -0.70 26.33
CA ASN A 363 -30.16 -0.52 27.77
C ASN A 363 -30.68 0.89 28.16
N VAL A 364 -30.86 1.82 27.22
CA VAL A 364 -31.43 3.16 27.48
C VAL A 364 -32.39 3.56 26.36
N THR A 365 -33.66 3.73 26.70
CA THR A 365 -34.75 4.09 25.79
C THR A 365 -34.62 5.53 25.28
N SER A 366 -34.61 5.77 23.97
CA SER A 366 -34.86 7.12 23.42
C SER A 366 -35.43 7.09 21.98
N VAL A 367 -36.40 7.99 21.78
CA VAL A 367 -37.33 8.21 20.64
C VAL A 367 -36.62 8.67 19.34
N PRO A 368 -37.13 8.37 18.12
CA PRO A 368 -36.51 8.83 16.87
C PRO A 368 -37.11 10.12 16.30
N SER A 369 -36.23 11.03 15.87
CA SER A 369 -36.53 12.16 14.98
C SER A 369 -35.75 12.02 13.66
N SER A 370 -36.39 12.23 12.52
CA SER A 370 -35.82 12.05 11.17
C SER A 370 -36.10 13.23 10.24
N PRO A 371 -35.15 13.63 9.36
CA PRO A 371 -35.39 14.41 8.13
C PRO A 371 -35.31 13.53 6.85
N PRO A 372 -35.70 14.06 5.65
CA PRO A 372 -36.19 13.24 4.53
C PRO A 372 -35.11 12.64 3.62
N ALA A 373 -35.53 11.59 2.90
CA ALA A 373 -34.68 10.63 2.18
C ALA A 373 -34.46 10.95 0.70
N ARG A 374 -33.27 10.56 0.19
CA ARG A 374 -33.03 10.24 -1.23
C ARG A 374 -33.47 8.80 -1.52
N THR A 375 -33.95 8.56 -2.74
CA THR A 375 -34.44 7.27 -3.25
C THR A 375 -33.36 6.18 -3.14
N SER A 376 -33.58 5.17 -2.28
CA SER A 376 -32.69 4.02 -2.11
C SER A 376 -33.41 2.72 -2.44
N VAL A 377 -32.75 1.78 -3.11
CA VAL A 377 -33.26 0.43 -3.40
C VAL A 377 -33.56 -0.33 -2.08
N ARG A 378 -34.75 -0.93 -1.97
CA ARG A 378 -35.28 -1.56 -0.75
C ARG A 378 -35.28 -3.08 -0.82
N PHE A 379 -34.98 -3.78 0.28
CA PHE A 379 -35.07 -5.26 0.36
C PHE A 379 -35.93 -5.80 1.53
N PRO A 380 -36.56 -6.98 1.39
CA PRO A 380 -37.46 -7.56 2.38
C PRO A 380 -36.75 -8.19 3.58
N ASN A 381 -37.48 -8.39 4.68
CA ASN A 381 -36.95 -8.96 5.93
C ASN A 381 -36.74 -10.49 5.80
N PHE A 382 -35.49 -10.95 5.79
CA PHE A 382 -35.17 -12.38 5.87
C PHE A 382 -35.26 -12.87 7.33
N ARG A 383 -36.05 -13.93 7.59
CA ARG A 383 -36.13 -14.56 8.93
C ARG A 383 -34.75 -14.97 9.44
N THR A 384 -34.60 -15.06 10.77
CA THR A 384 -33.39 -15.33 11.59
C THR A 384 -32.57 -16.60 11.25
N HIS A 385 -32.93 -17.34 10.21
CA HIS A 385 -32.33 -18.62 9.80
C HIS A 385 -31.55 -18.53 8.47
N PHE A 386 -31.12 -17.32 8.09
CA PHE A 386 -30.38 -17.06 6.85
C PHE A 386 -29.07 -17.88 6.71
N MET A 387 -28.45 -18.26 7.82
CA MET A 387 -27.18 -19.01 7.86
C MET A 387 -27.32 -20.49 8.29
N SER A 388 -28.52 -20.96 8.67
CA SER A 388 -28.71 -22.36 9.14
C SER A 388 -28.84 -23.37 8.00
N ASP A 389 -29.12 -22.92 6.78
CA ASP A 389 -29.24 -23.77 5.57
C ASP A 389 -27.89 -24.01 4.86
N MET A 390 -26.77 -23.90 5.56
CA MET A 390 -25.47 -24.32 5.01
C MET A 390 -25.45 -25.86 4.86
N PRO A 391 -25.42 -26.43 3.64
CA PRO A 391 -25.22 -27.86 3.49
C PRO A 391 -23.83 -28.21 4.04
N LYS A 392 -23.76 -29.17 4.96
CA LYS A 392 -22.49 -29.76 5.44
C LYS A 392 -21.62 -30.35 4.31
N LYS A 393 -22.15 -30.45 3.08
CA LYS A 393 -21.49 -31.05 1.91
C LYS A 393 -20.40 -30.20 1.22
N PHE A 394 -20.19 -28.94 1.60
CA PHE A 394 -19.09 -28.14 1.02
C PHE A 394 -17.94 -27.82 1.98
N ILE A 395 -17.97 -28.40 3.19
CA ILE A 395 -16.90 -28.27 4.20
C ILE A 395 -15.79 -29.34 4.00
N TYR A 396 -15.98 -30.33 3.12
CA TYR A 396 -14.91 -31.23 2.68
C TYR A 396 -15.02 -31.54 1.18
N SER A 397 -14.27 -30.80 0.35
CA SER A 397 -13.66 -31.39 -0.85
C SER A 397 -12.45 -30.54 -1.26
N SER A 398 -11.28 -30.99 -0.82
CA SER A 398 -9.98 -30.42 -1.12
C SER A 398 -9.44 -30.85 -2.49
N LYS A 399 -10.29 -31.33 -3.43
CA LYS A 399 -9.82 -31.98 -4.68
C LYS A 399 -10.58 -31.68 -5.97
N HIS A 400 -11.58 -30.80 -6.04
CA HIS A 400 -12.35 -30.56 -7.28
C HIS A 400 -12.35 -29.12 -7.81
N MET A 401 -11.30 -28.35 -7.52
CA MET A 401 -11.10 -27.05 -8.15
C MET A 401 -9.70 -26.89 -8.74
N THR A 402 -9.16 -28.01 -9.24
CA THR A 402 -7.82 -28.07 -9.87
C THR A 402 -7.83 -28.57 -11.32
N TYR A 403 -8.98 -28.87 -11.92
CA TYR A 403 -9.03 -29.18 -13.36
C TYR A 403 -10.27 -28.57 -13.98
N THR A 404 -10.06 -27.52 -14.78
CA THR A 404 -10.54 -27.37 -16.17
C THR A 404 -10.36 -25.90 -16.54
N MET A 405 -9.23 -25.56 -17.14
CA MET A 405 -9.07 -24.41 -18.05
C MET A 405 -7.84 -24.65 -18.93
N HIS A 406 -7.80 -25.82 -19.58
CA HIS A 406 -7.24 -25.87 -20.93
C HIS A 406 -8.35 -25.35 -21.85
N THR A 407 -8.13 -24.14 -22.38
CA THR A 407 -8.62 -23.66 -23.68
C THR A 407 -9.92 -24.30 -24.20
N TYR A 408 -11.09 -23.97 -23.67
CA TYR A 408 -12.37 -24.09 -24.39
C TYR A 408 -13.38 -23.08 -23.84
N ASP A 409 -14.10 -22.42 -24.74
CA ASP A 409 -15.22 -21.51 -24.48
C ASP A 409 -16.16 -22.04 -23.38
N LEU A 410 -16.18 -21.37 -22.23
CA LEU A 410 -17.15 -21.61 -21.16
C LEU A 410 -18.34 -20.65 -21.32
N PRO A 411 -19.59 -21.11 -21.14
CA PRO A 411 -20.77 -20.25 -21.24
C PRO A 411 -20.70 -19.14 -20.18
N LYS A 412 -21.11 -17.92 -20.58
CA LYS A 412 -21.11 -16.70 -19.76
C LYS A 412 -21.70 -17.00 -18.36
N LYS A 413 -20.85 -16.93 -17.32
CA LYS A 413 -21.31 -17.10 -15.92
C LYS A 413 -22.30 -15.99 -15.57
N LYS A 414 -23.42 -16.34 -14.93
CA LYS A 414 -24.43 -15.37 -14.44
C LYS A 414 -23.84 -14.59 -13.25
N VAL A 415 -23.68 -13.27 -13.40
CA VAL A 415 -23.08 -12.36 -12.41
C VAL A 415 -24.17 -11.46 -11.83
N ILE A 416 -24.22 -11.27 -10.50
CA ILE A 416 -25.09 -10.25 -9.88
C ILE A 416 -24.51 -8.87 -10.18
N ASP A 417 -25.32 -8.01 -10.80
CA ASP A 417 -25.09 -6.57 -10.77
C ASP A 417 -26.02 -5.94 -9.72
N PHE A 418 -25.44 -5.20 -8.79
CA PHE A 418 -26.18 -4.42 -7.80
C PHE A 418 -26.50 -3.00 -8.30
N LYS A 419 -26.29 -2.69 -9.60
CA LYS A 419 -26.83 -1.47 -10.24
C LYS A 419 -28.36 -1.56 -10.34
N GLU A 420 -28.97 -0.38 -10.32
CA GLU A 420 -30.43 -0.12 -10.33
C GLU A 420 -31.22 -1.09 -11.22
#